data_AF-Q7NMR0-F1
#
_entry.id   AF-Q7NMR0-F1
#
_cell.length_a   1.000
_cell.length_b   1.000
_cell.length_c   1.000
_cell.angle_alpha   90.00
_cell.angle_beta   90.00
_cell.angle_gamma   90.00
#
_symmetry.space_group_name_H-M   'P 1'
#
loop_
_entity.id
_entity.type
_entity.pdbx_description
1 polymer ?
#
loop_
_entity_poly.entity_id
_entity_poly.type
_entity_poly.pdbx_seq_one_letter_code
_entity_poly.pdbx_strand_id
1 'polypeptide(L)'
;MGAMRNRLGWIFSMVRRQGWPLPACCWALAAAPAFCQTAQVPFESTAGLIVVQARINQGPPAAFIVDTGASVSLLSDRFVRERRLPVRAQRVQLSGIGSARSQSAATMDLDTIQIGPVVARRQAAIVQNLGTFEAILKRPLAGVLGYTFLKHYRLTIDYDRRSLWLEQGPVPTEPN
;
A
#
# COMPACT_ATOMS: atom_id res chain seq x y z
N MET A 1 -41.26 -53.30 -70.46
CA MET A 1 -40.29 -54.41 -70.62
C MET A 1 -38.88 -53.83 -70.58
N GLY A 2 -38.06 -54.25 -69.60
CA GLY A 2 -36.60 -54.12 -69.54
C GLY A 2 -36.03 -52.70 -69.40
N ALA A 3 -34.93 -52.42 -68.72
CA ALA A 3 -33.96 -53.26 -68.03
C ALA A 3 -33.12 -52.26 -67.18
N MET A 4 -32.94 -52.50 -65.88
CA MET A 4 -31.71 -53.05 -65.28
C MET A 4 -30.46 -52.14 -65.25
N ARG A 5 -29.95 -51.99 -64.01
CA ARG A 5 -28.54 -52.10 -63.58
C ARG A 5 -27.64 -50.90 -63.94
N ASN A 6 -26.66 -50.46 -63.15
CA ASN A 6 -25.94 -51.01 -62.01
C ASN A 6 -24.97 -49.93 -61.46
N ARG A 7 -24.65 -49.96 -60.14
CA ARG A 7 -23.29 -49.86 -59.51
C ARG A 7 -22.36 -48.66 -59.87
N LEU A 8 -21.58 -48.00 -59.01
CA LEU A 8 -21.00 -48.14 -57.66
C LEU A 8 -20.71 -46.69 -57.15
N GLY A 9 -20.72 -46.40 -55.84
CA GLY A 9 -19.49 -46.22 -55.01
C GLY A 9 -18.69 -44.97 -55.43
N TRP A 10 -18.35 -43.98 -54.60
CA TRP A 10 -17.87 -44.02 -53.23
C TRP A 10 -17.91 -42.60 -52.63
N ILE A 11 -18.00 -42.59 -51.30
CA ILE A 11 -17.86 -41.49 -50.36
C ILE A 11 -16.48 -40.81 -50.50
N PHE A 12 -16.41 -39.49 -50.42
CA PHE A 12 -15.59 -38.80 -49.40
C PHE A 12 -15.97 -37.32 -49.24
N SER A 13 -15.74 -36.89 -48.01
CA SER A 13 -16.24 -35.72 -47.29
C SER A 13 -15.75 -34.36 -47.79
N MET A 14 -16.50 -33.35 -47.36
CA MET A 14 -16.07 -31.98 -47.05
C MET A 14 -15.59 -31.10 -48.19
N VAL A 15 -16.27 -29.96 -48.40
CA VAL A 15 -15.70 -28.62 -48.16
C VAL A 15 -16.76 -27.53 -48.41
N ARG A 16 -16.94 -26.70 -47.37
CA ARG A 16 -17.35 -25.28 -47.31
C ARG A 16 -18.43 -24.74 -48.25
N ARG A 17 -19.51 -24.20 -47.67
CA ARG A 17 -20.16 -22.92 -48.04
C ARG A 17 -20.64 -22.23 -46.75
N GLN A 18 -19.92 -21.22 -46.26
CA GLN A 18 -20.04 -19.78 -46.59
C GLN A 18 -21.21 -19.08 -45.88
N GLY A 19 -20.87 -18.19 -44.95
CA GLY A 19 -21.60 -16.94 -44.70
C GLY A 19 -22.43 -16.85 -43.41
N TRP A 20 -21.81 -16.40 -42.31
CA TRP A 20 -22.53 -15.58 -41.32
C TRP A 20 -21.80 -14.25 -41.13
N PRO A 21 -22.49 -13.10 -41.22
CA PRO A 21 -21.86 -11.81 -41.02
C PRO A 21 -21.65 -11.59 -39.52
N LEU A 22 -20.45 -11.13 -39.17
CA LEU A 22 -20.14 -10.56 -37.87
C LEU A 22 -20.68 -9.12 -37.82
N PRO A 23 -21.39 -8.71 -36.76
CA PRO A 23 -21.21 -7.38 -36.18
C PRO A 23 -20.39 -7.57 -34.89
N ALA A 24 -19.16 -7.05 -34.86
CA ALA A 24 -18.85 -5.69 -34.42
C ALA A 24 -19.08 -5.47 -32.91
N CYS A 25 -17.96 -5.32 -32.21
CA CYS A 25 -17.77 -4.43 -31.07
C CYS A 25 -18.66 -4.68 -29.83
N CYS A 26 -18.15 -5.51 -28.92
CA CYS A 26 -18.03 -5.11 -27.52
C CYS A 26 -17.00 -6.04 -26.85
N TRP A 27 -15.74 -5.65 -26.94
CA TRP A 27 -14.76 -6.11 -25.96
C TRP A 27 -15.15 -5.43 -24.67
N ALA A 28 -16.03 -6.07 -23.88
CA ALA A 28 -16.13 -5.72 -22.48
C ALA A 28 -14.77 -6.03 -21.88
N LEU A 29 -13.89 -5.03 -21.84
CA LEU A 29 -12.86 -4.96 -20.82
C LEU A 29 -13.64 -4.90 -19.51
N ALA A 30 -13.93 -6.06 -18.95
CA ALA A 30 -14.10 -6.15 -17.52
C ALA A 30 -12.78 -5.62 -16.96
N ALA A 31 -12.79 -4.36 -16.50
CA ALA A 31 -11.74 -3.85 -15.66
C ALA A 31 -11.58 -4.89 -14.55
N ALA A 32 -10.45 -5.59 -14.55
CA ALA A 32 -10.15 -6.55 -13.50
C ALA A 32 -10.42 -5.85 -12.16
N PRO A 33 -11.04 -6.53 -11.17
CA PRO A 33 -11.20 -5.91 -9.87
C PRO A 33 -9.80 -5.52 -9.40
N ALA A 34 -9.53 -4.22 -9.36
CA ALA A 34 -8.36 -3.73 -8.67
C ALA A 34 -8.49 -4.32 -7.27
N PHE A 35 -7.49 -5.09 -6.83
CA PHE A 35 -7.44 -5.65 -5.49
C PHE A 35 -7.42 -4.48 -4.51
N CYS A 36 -8.61 -3.97 -4.15
CA CYS A 36 -8.77 -2.89 -3.20
C CYS A 36 -8.72 -3.52 -1.82
N GLN A 37 -7.50 -3.83 -1.35
CA GLN A 37 -7.33 -4.24 0.04
C GLN A 37 -7.66 -3.02 0.90
N THR A 38 -8.87 -3.01 1.43
CA THR A 38 -9.39 -1.97 2.32
C THR A 38 -9.25 -2.46 3.75
N ALA A 39 -8.64 -1.65 4.60
CA ALA A 39 -8.46 -1.97 6.00
C ALA A 39 -8.96 -0.83 6.88
N GLN A 40 -9.84 -1.16 7.81
CA GLN A 40 -10.23 -0.25 8.89
C GLN A 40 -9.34 -0.48 10.10
N VAL A 41 -8.72 0.59 10.60
CA VAL A 41 -7.83 0.58 11.76
C VAL A 41 -8.39 1.56 12.80
N PRO A 42 -8.68 1.13 14.03
CA PRO A 42 -9.06 2.05 15.09
C PRO A 42 -7.85 2.91 15.49
N PHE A 43 -8.10 4.18 15.82
CA PHE A 43 -7.07 5.07 16.32
C PHE A 43 -7.49 5.79 17.60
N GLU A 44 -6.50 6.24 18.36
CA GLU A 44 -6.69 7.14 19.48
C GLU A 44 -6.36 8.57 19.06
N SER A 45 -7.20 9.53 19.43
CA SER A 45 -6.89 10.95 19.25
C SER A 45 -6.43 11.53 20.58
N THR A 46 -5.17 11.95 20.64
CA THR A 46 -4.58 12.54 21.85
C THR A 46 -3.88 13.84 21.47
N ALA A 47 -4.33 14.96 22.02
CA ALA A 47 -3.80 16.30 21.70
C ALA A 47 -3.79 16.62 20.18
N GLY A 48 -4.81 16.15 19.45
CA GLY A 48 -4.92 16.33 18.00
C GLY A 48 -4.08 15.36 17.17
N LEU A 49 -3.29 14.49 17.80
CA LEU A 49 -2.48 13.48 17.13
C LEU A 49 -3.29 12.19 16.95
N ILE A 50 -3.24 11.62 15.76
CA ILE A 50 -3.80 10.30 15.43
C ILE A 50 -2.75 9.25 15.79
N VAL A 51 -3.05 8.41 16.78
CA VAL A 51 -2.16 7.34 17.22
C VAL A 51 -2.76 5.98 16.91
N VAL A 52 -2.01 5.16 16.21
CA VAL A 52 -2.36 3.78 15.84
C VAL A 52 -1.40 2.78 16.47
N GLN A 53 -1.84 1.53 16.62
CA GLN A 53 -0.95 0.44 17.00
C GLN A 53 -0.38 -0.21 15.74
N ALA A 54 0.95 -0.28 15.64
CA ALA A 54 1.64 -0.94 14.55
C ALA A 54 2.74 -1.87 15.06
N ARG A 55 3.11 -2.86 14.24
CA ARG A 55 4.22 -3.78 14.50
C ARG A 55 5.33 -3.55 13.49
N ILE A 56 6.55 -3.49 13.97
CA ILE A 56 7.76 -3.41 13.13
C ILE A 56 8.45 -4.77 13.15
N ASN A 57 8.80 -5.30 11.98
CA ASN A 57 9.56 -6.55 11.82
C ASN A 57 9.00 -7.70 12.68
N GLN A 58 7.68 -7.89 12.65
CA GLN A 58 6.94 -8.90 13.45
C GLN A 58 7.07 -8.77 14.98
N GLY A 59 7.54 -7.62 15.48
CA GLY A 59 7.62 -7.32 16.90
C GLY A 59 6.27 -7.13 17.60
N PRO A 60 6.29 -6.80 18.91
CA PRO A 60 5.08 -6.45 19.64
C PRO A 60 4.46 -5.15 19.10
N PRO A 61 3.14 -4.95 19.26
CA PRO A 61 2.49 -3.70 18.92
C PRO A 61 3.11 -2.53 19.69
N ALA A 62 3.27 -1.41 19.01
CA ALA A 62 3.69 -0.16 19.62
C ALA A 62 2.93 1.02 19.02
N ALA A 63 2.92 2.14 19.74
CA ALA A 63 2.23 3.35 19.32
C ALA A 63 3.00 4.07 18.20
N PHE A 64 2.27 4.45 17.16
CA PHE A 64 2.76 5.26 16.04
C PHE A 64 1.82 6.42 15.77
N ILE A 65 2.36 7.60 15.52
CA ILE A 65 1.58 8.73 15.00
C ILE A 65 1.40 8.54 13.50
N VAL A 66 0.22 8.85 12.97
CA VAL A 66 0.01 9.02 11.53
C VAL A 66 0.14 10.50 11.19
N ASP A 67 1.11 10.85 10.34
CA ASP A 67 1.43 12.24 9.99
C ASP A 67 1.54 12.43 8.47
N THR A 68 0.50 12.99 7.86
CA THR A 68 0.47 13.31 6.43
C THR A 68 1.42 14.45 6.04
N GLY A 69 1.88 15.26 7.00
CA GLY A 69 2.83 16.37 6.79
C GLY A 69 4.29 15.94 6.81
N ALA A 70 4.60 14.73 7.31
CA ALA A 70 5.96 14.22 7.33
C ALA A 70 6.36 13.62 5.97
N SER A 71 7.41 14.16 5.34
CA SER A 71 7.93 13.63 4.06
C SER A 71 8.57 12.23 4.18
N VAL A 72 8.86 11.79 5.40
CA VAL A 72 9.53 10.53 5.69
C VAL A 72 9.03 9.98 7.02
N SER A 73 8.89 8.66 7.10
CA SER A 73 8.56 7.99 8.36
C SER A 73 9.73 8.05 9.33
N LEU A 74 9.43 8.27 10.60
CA LEU A 74 10.42 8.39 11.67
C LEU A 74 10.31 7.21 12.63
N LEU A 75 11.43 6.81 13.20
CA LEU A 75 11.48 5.89 14.32
C LEU A 75 12.19 6.52 15.51
N SER A 76 11.65 6.25 16.70
CA SER A 76 12.25 6.68 17.95
C SER A 76 13.61 6.01 18.15
N ASP A 77 14.63 6.82 18.42
CA ASP A 77 15.96 6.35 18.80
C ASP A 77 15.92 5.42 20.03
N ARG A 78 15.06 5.72 21.00
CA ARG A 78 14.78 4.85 22.16
C ARG A 78 14.25 3.50 21.72
N PHE A 79 13.23 3.49 20.86
CA PHE A 79 12.63 2.25 20.36
C PHE A 79 13.63 1.40 19.58
N VAL A 80 14.43 2.02 18.71
CA VAL A 80 15.50 1.35 17.95
C VAL A 80 16.53 0.70 18.86
N ARG A 81 16.98 1.40 19.91
CA ARG A 81 17.93 0.85 20.90
C ARG A 81 17.33 -0.31 21.68
N GLU A 82 16.11 -0.15 22.19
CA GLU A 82 15.41 -1.18 22.97
C GLU A 82 15.20 -2.47 22.17
N ARG A 83 14.91 -2.34 20.87
CA ARG A 83 14.69 -3.46 19.96
C ARG A 83 15.96 -3.95 19.26
N ARG A 84 17.11 -3.31 19.49
CA ARG A 84 18.40 -3.62 18.85
C ARG A 84 18.29 -3.69 17.32
N LEU A 85 17.54 -2.77 16.73
CA LEU A 85 17.31 -2.77 15.28
C LEU A 85 18.56 -2.24 14.55
N PRO A 86 18.93 -2.84 13.40
CA PRO A 86 20.13 -2.45 12.67
C PRO A 86 19.94 -1.08 12.00
N VAL A 87 20.80 -0.12 12.31
CA VAL A 87 20.80 1.22 11.70
C VAL A 87 21.99 1.41 10.78
N ARG A 88 21.80 2.20 9.72
CA ARG A 88 22.87 2.62 8.82
C ARG A 88 23.02 4.14 8.92
N ALA A 89 24.25 4.64 8.85
CA ALA A 89 24.48 6.08 8.73
C ALA A 89 24.45 6.46 7.25
N GLN A 90 23.59 7.40 6.86
CA GLN A 90 23.49 7.88 5.49
C GLN A 90 23.29 9.40 5.46
N ARG A 91 23.91 10.08 4.48
CA ARG A 91 23.57 11.48 4.20
C ARG A 91 22.18 11.54 3.59
N VAL A 92 21.28 12.24 4.27
CA VAL A 92 19.91 12.48 3.81
C VAL A 92 19.69 13.98 3.71
N GLN A 93 18.87 14.38 2.74
CA GLN A 93 18.40 15.76 2.67
C GLN A 93 17.06 15.84 3.37
N LEU A 94 17.05 16.53 4.50
CA LEU A 94 15.84 16.78 5.26
C LEU A 94 15.36 18.19 4.91
N SER A 95 14.12 18.27 4.44
CA SER A 95 13.43 19.52 4.13
C SER A 95 12.22 19.63 5.05
N GLY A 96 12.16 20.71 5.82
CA GLY A 96 11.03 21.09 6.65
C GLY A 96 10.79 22.60 6.54
N ILE A 97 9.88 23.13 7.35
CA ILE A 97 9.59 24.57 7.40
C ILE A 97 10.89 25.31 7.81
N GLY A 98 11.59 25.88 6.83
CA GLY A 98 12.67 26.85 7.06
C GLY A 98 13.99 26.64 6.32
N SER A 99 14.41 25.43 5.92
CA SER A 99 15.62 25.21 5.09
C SER A 99 15.80 23.73 4.73
N ALA A 100 16.09 23.43 3.46
CA ALA A 100 16.60 22.12 3.06
C ALA A 100 18.10 22.05 3.43
N ARG A 101 18.48 21.17 4.35
CA ARG A 101 19.90 20.94 4.71
C ARG A 101 20.26 19.47 4.53
N SER A 102 21.40 19.22 3.88
CA SER A 102 21.98 17.87 3.83
C SER A 102 22.67 17.58 5.15
N GLN A 103 22.21 16.55 5.85
CA GLN A 103 22.77 16.12 7.12
C GLN A 103 22.93 14.60 7.14
N SER A 104 23.93 14.12 7.88
CA SER A 104 24.04 12.69 8.16
C SER A 104 22.93 12.31 9.14
N ALA A 105 22.10 11.34 8.79
CA ALA A 105 21.10 10.79 9.69
C ALA A 105 21.25 9.26 9.77
N ALA A 106 20.85 8.71 10.91
CA ALA A 106 20.67 7.27 11.02
C ALA A 106 19.40 6.89 10.25
N THR A 107 19.54 6.02 9.25
CA THR A 107 18.46 5.49 8.44
C THR A 107 18.30 3.99 8.72
N MET A 108 17.12 3.47 8.41
CA MET A 108 16.84 2.04 8.52
C MET A 108 15.86 1.60 7.45
N ASP A 109 16.13 0.42 6.90
CA ASP A 109 15.18 -0.32 6.08
C ASP A 109 14.37 -1.27 6.95
N LEU A 110 13.06 -1.10 6.93
CA LEU A 110 12.09 -1.89 7.67
C LEU A 110 11.58 -3.01 6.78
N ASP A 111 11.73 -4.26 7.23
CA ASP A 111 11.23 -5.42 6.49
C ASP A 111 9.72 -5.39 6.41
N THR A 112 9.06 -5.11 7.54
CA THR A 112 7.61 -4.99 7.63
C THR A 112 7.16 -3.89 8.59
N ILE A 113 6.15 -3.13 8.17
CA ILE A 113 5.29 -2.32 9.04
C ILE A 113 3.87 -2.89 8.91
N GLN A 114 3.33 -3.38 10.02
CA GLN A 114 1.98 -3.93 10.04
C GLN A 114 1.04 -3.04 10.87
N ILE A 115 -0.11 -2.68 10.30
CA ILE A 115 -1.18 -1.93 10.96
C ILE A 115 -2.50 -2.66 10.70
N GLY A 116 -3.10 -3.23 11.73
CA GLY A 116 -4.23 -4.14 11.55
C GLY A 116 -3.91 -5.25 10.53
N PRO A 117 -4.73 -5.42 9.48
CA PRO A 117 -4.47 -6.41 8.42
C PRO A 117 -3.48 -5.93 7.34
N VAL A 118 -3.11 -4.65 7.33
CA VAL A 118 -2.19 -4.08 6.32
C VAL A 118 -0.75 -4.41 6.69
N VAL A 119 0.00 -4.94 5.73
CA VAL A 119 1.44 -5.21 5.87
C VAL A 119 2.19 -4.50 4.74
N ALA A 120 2.82 -3.36 5.07
CA ALA A 120 3.77 -2.71 4.17
C ALA A 120 5.14 -3.40 4.30
N ARG A 121 5.82 -3.63 3.17
CA ARG A 121 7.14 -4.26 3.13
C ARG A 121 8.19 -3.29 2.63
N ARG A 122 9.45 -3.47 3.05
CA ARG A 122 10.62 -2.71 2.57
C ARG A 122 10.41 -1.19 2.62
N GLN A 123 10.21 -0.69 3.84
CA GLN A 123 9.92 0.73 4.09
C GLN A 123 11.15 1.43 4.64
N ALA A 124 11.49 2.61 4.13
CA ALA A 124 12.57 3.41 4.68
C ALA A 124 12.08 4.31 5.81
N ALA A 125 12.86 4.39 6.89
CA ALA A 125 12.63 5.28 8.01
C ALA A 125 13.93 5.98 8.46
N ILE A 126 13.78 7.13 9.10
CA ILE A 126 14.87 7.87 9.74
C ILE A 126 14.74 7.73 11.24
N VAL A 127 15.86 7.53 11.92
CA VAL A 127 15.90 7.46 13.38
C VAL A 127 16.06 8.87 13.94
N GLN A 128 15.14 9.26 14.82
CA GLN A 128 15.12 10.58 15.44
C GLN A 128 14.64 10.50 16.89
N ASN A 129 15.02 11.49 17.70
CA ASN A 129 14.47 11.66 19.03
C ASN A 129 13.03 12.20 18.93
N LEU A 130 12.07 11.46 19.48
CA LEU A 130 10.65 11.81 19.48
C LEU A 130 10.13 12.21 20.86
N GLY A 131 11.02 12.59 21.79
CA GLY A 131 10.68 12.88 23.19
C GLY A 131 9.63 13.98 23.38
N THR A 132 9.57 14.97 22.48
CA THR A 132 8.51 15.99 22.49
C THR A 132 7.12 15.37 22.27
N PHE A 133 7.00 14.44 21.32
CA PHE A 133 5.74 13.73 21.10
C PHE A 133 5.41 12.79 22.26
N GLU A 134 6.40 12.08 22.80
CA GLU A 134 6.22 11.21 23.98
C GLU A 134 5.73 12.00 25.20
N ALA A 135 6.23 13.21 25.42
CA ALA A 135 5.80 14.10 26.49
C ALA A 135 4.35 14.58 26.29
N ILE A 136 3.96 14.95 25.07
CA ILE A 136 2.58 15.35 24.73
C ILE A 136 1.61 14.18 24.94
N LEU A 137 2.00 12.99 24.47
CA LEU A 137 1.18 11.77 24.56
C LEU A 137 1.22 11.13 25.96
N LYS A 138 2.14 11.56 26.83
CA LYS A 138 2.44 10.98 28.15
C LYS A 138 2.69 9.47 28.10
N ARG A 139 3.25 8.98 27.00
CA ARG A 139 3.57 7.56 26.81
C ARG A 139 4.70 7.34 25.80
N PRO A 140 5.36 6.17 25.83
CA PRO A 140 6.40 5.83 24.86
C PRO A 140 5.84 5.75 23.43
N LEU A 141 6.57 6.30 22.46
CA LEU A 141 6.21 6.30 21.04
C LEU A 141 7.29 5.55 20.24
N ALA A 142 6.87 4.64 19.35
CA ALA A 142 7.81 3.91 18.52
C ALA A 142 8.19 4.68 17.25
N GLY A 143 7.29 5.49 16.69
CA GLY A 143 7.59 6.26 15.50
C GLY A 143 6.46 7.14 14.98
N VAL A 144 6.71 7.72 13.81
CA VAL A 144 5.77 8.50 13.01
C VAL A 144 5.69 7.86 11.63
N LEU A 145 4.48 7.57 11.17
CA LEU A 145 4.20 7.06 9.84
C LEU A 145 3.94 8.24 8.92
N GLY A 146 4.93 8.53 8.08
CA GLY A 146 4.89 9.64 7.12
C GLY A 146 4.69 9.17 5.69
N TYR A 147 4.99 10.05 4.75
CA TYR A 147 4.80 9.84 3.31
C TYR A 147 5.47 8.56 2.78
N THR A 148 6.63 8.15 3.30
CA THR A 148 7.28 6.91 2.84
C THR A 148 6.37 5.68 2.99
N PHE A 149 5.57 5.63 4.05
CA PHE A 149 4.56 4.60 4.29
C PHE A 149 3.22 4.94 3.62
N LEU A 150 2.73 6.18 3.80
CA LEU A 150 1.37 6.57 3.43
C LEU A 150 1.13 6.66 1.93
N LYS A 151 2.16 6.93 1.11
CA LYS A 151 2.03 7.08 -0.36
C LYS A 151 1.45 5.86 -1.09
N HIS A 152 1.42 4.70 -0.42
CA HIS A 152 0.92 3.45 -0.96
C HIS A 152 -0.59 3.25 -0.74
N TYR A 153 -1.23 4.17 -0.02
CA TYR A 153 -2.61 4.02 0.42
C TYR A 153 -3.40 5.29 0.12
N ARG A 154 -4.66 5.11 -0.28
CA ARG A 154 -5.65 6.17 -0.11
C ARG A 154 -6.10 6.14 1.36
N LEU A 155 -5.88 7.27 2.04
CA LEU A 155 -6.15 7.43 3.46
C LEU A 155 -7.49 8.16 3.66
N THR A 156 -8.42 7.55 4.38
CA THR A 156 -9.64 8.23 4.87
C THR A 156 -9.61 8.23 6.39
N ILE A 157 -9.75 9.41 6.99
CA ILE A 157 -9.75 9.58 8.45
C ILE A 157 -11.16 9.96 8.88
N ASP A 158 -11.79 9.09 9.65
CA ASP A 158 -13.09 9.32 10.28
C ASP A 158 -12.86 9.63 11.76
N TYR A 159 -12.91 10.92 12.11
CA TYR A 159 -12.67 11.39 13.48
C TYR A 159 -13.81 11.05 14.44
N ASP A 160 -15.05 11.03 13.95
CA ASP A 160 -16.23 10.72 14.76
C ASP A 160 -16.21 9.25 15.18
N ARG A 161 -15.91 8.35 14.23
CA ARG A 161 -15.81 6.90 14.48
C ARG A 161 -14.42 6.45 14.92
N ARG A 162 -13.48 7.39 15.08
CA ARG A 162 -12.07 7.14 15.43
C ARG A 162 -11.45 6.00 14.63
N SER A 163 -11.71 6.03 13.33
CA SER A 163 -11.37 4.97 12.39
C SER A 163 -10.56 5.53 11.23
N LEU A 164 -9.49 4.84 10.89
CA LEU A 164 -8.60 5.16 9.79
C LEU A 164 -8.72 4.06 8.74
N TRP A 165 -9.05 4.44 7.51
CA TRP A 165 -9.17 3.52 6.39
C TRP A 165 -7.94 3.61 5.50
N LEU A 166 -7.31 2.47 5.26
CA LEU A 166 -6.19 2.29 4.35
C LEU A 166 -6.68 1.46 3.17
N GLU A 167 -6.78 2.08 2.01
CA GLU A 167 -7.15 1.42 0.76
C GLU A 167 -5.90 1.27 -0.12
N GLN A 168 -5.48 0.04 -0.40
CA GLN A 168 -4.45 -0.23 -1.40
C GLN A 168 -5.07 -0.17 -2.79
N GLY A 169 -4.54 0.68 -3.67
CA GLY A 169 -4.97 0.77 -5.04
C GLY A 169 -4.20 1.86 -5.78
N PRO A 170 -4.28 1.90 -7.13
CA PRO A 170 -3.74 3.03 -7.88
C PRO A 170 -4.38 4.32 -7.35
N VAL A 171 -3.55 5.26 -6.88
CA VAL A 171 -4.01 6.61 -6.55
C VAL A 171 -4.58 7.18 -7.85
N PRO A 172 -5.85 7.60 -7.91
CA PRO A 172 -6.41 8.19 -9.12
C PRO A 172 -5.56 9.39 -9.51
N THR A 173 -4.85 9.28 -10.63
CA THR A 173 -4.21 10.43 -11.26
C THR A 173 -5.34 11.20 -11.93
N GLU A 174 -5.60 12.44 -11.51
CA GLU A 174 -6.50 13.28 -12.29
C GLU A 174 -5.95 13.41 -13.72
N PRO A 175 -6.81 13.30 -14.75
CA PRO A 175 -6.38 13.57 -16.11
C PRO A 175 -5.98 15.05 -16.22
N ASN A 176 -4.79 15.26 -16.79
CA ASN A 176 -4.20 16.56 -17.08
C ASN A 176 -4.99 17.31 -18.16
#